data_AF-A0A0C1KS44-F1
#
_entry.id   AF-A0A0C1KS44-F1
#
_cell.length_a   1.000
_cell.length_b   1.000
_cell.length_c   1.000
_cell.angle_alpha   90.00
_cell.angle_beta   90.00
_cell.angle_gamma   90.00
#
_symmetry.space_group_name_H-M   'P 1'
#
loop_
_entity.id
_entity.type
_entity.pdbx_description
1 polymer ?
#
loop_
_entity_poly.entity_id
_entity_poly.type
_entity_poly.pdbx_seq_one_letter_code
_entity_poly.pdbx_strand_id
1 'polypeptide(L)'
;MKFGVIIFVFSLFSCVSKEANNKEVQKDASKLTERPKFHPTYTDELEDTVRTLDLSYVAWACQCANWIKASEHEQYQESGGLAERSMFVEPADSTLTLADTIGYTGDVIRFTGQFYKEKGYPKNYPVTEMNPEKAKVFRYTKYKILSSGYVNFREK
;
A
#
# COMPACT_ATOMS: atom_id res chain seq x y z
N MET A 1 -3.93 70.48 24.64
CA MET A 1 -2.79 69.84 25.35
C MET A 1 -3.13 68.37 25.49
N LYS A 2 -2.39 67.35 25.04
CA LYS A 2 -1.16 67.16 24.28
C LYS A 2 -1.36 65.83 23.51
N PHE A 3 -1.06 65.78 22.22
CA PHE A 3 -1.02 64.54 21.45
C PHE A 3 0.24 63.76 21.85
N GLY A 4 0.07 62.54 22.35
CA GLY A 4 1.17 61.62 22.64
C GLY A 4 1.48 60.78 21.41
N VAL A 5 2.59 61.09 20.74
CA VAL A 5 3.16 60.29 19.65
C VAL A 5 3.85 59.06 20.27
N ILE A 6 3.35 57.85 19.99
CA ILE A 6 4.03 56.60 20.34
C ILE A 6 4.90 56.21 19.15
N ILE A 7 6.21 56.43 19.31
CA ILE A 7 7.25 55.98 18.38
C ILE A 7 7.52 54.50 18.69
N PHE A 8 7.07 53.60 17.82
CA PHE A 8 7.52 52.21 17.82
C PHE A 8 8.91 52.14 17.18
N VAL A 9 9.94 52.02 18.03
CA VAL A 9 11.32 51.78 17.61
C VAL A 9 11.42 50.34 17.09
N PHE A 10 11.61 50.20 15.78
CA PHE A 10 12.00 48.94 15.15
C PHE A 10 13.42 48.58 15.59
N SER A 11 13.54 47.73 16.60
CA SER A 11 14.79 47.06 16.94
C SER A 11 15.15 46.09 15.82
N LEU A 12 16.11 46.49 14.98
CA LEU A 12 16.80 45.60 14.05
C LEU A 12 17.60 44.58 14.89
N PHE A 13 17.00 43.43 15.16
CA PHE A 13 17.75 42.24 15.54
C PHE A 13 18.56 41.80 14.32
N SER A 14 19.83 42.20 14.29
CA SER A 14 20.84 41.61 13.43
C SER A 14 20.90 40.12 13.71
N CYS A 15 20.33 39.32 12.81
CA CYS A 15 20.52 37.87 12.78
C CYS A 15 22.02 37.62 12.56
N VAL A 16 22.76 37.40 13.65
CA VAL A 16 24.07 36.77 13.62
C VAL A 16 23.84 35.34 13.13
N SER A 17 24.04 35.15 11.84
CA SER A 17 23.99 33.84 11.20
C SER A 17 25.21 33.04 11.68
N LYS A 18 25.00 32.17 12.67
CA LYS A 18 25.96 31.11 12.98
C LYS A 18 25.99 30.18 11.78
N GLU A 19 27.10 30.17 11.06
CA GLU A 19 27.44 29.07 10.15
C GLU A 19 27.48 27.78 10.96
N ALA A 20 26.38 27.05 10.92
CA ALA A 20 26.37 25.66 11.34
C ALA A 20 27.25 24.90 10.35
N ASN A 21 28.37 24.38 10.85
CA ASN A 21 29.24 23.44 10.15
C ASN A 21 28.38 22.34 9.52
N ASN A 22 28.16 22.47 8.22
CA ASN A 22 27.49 21.49 7.40
C ASN A 22 28.46 20.32 7.22
N LYS A 23 28.43 19.35 8.14
CA LYS A 23 28.94 18.01 7.85
C LYS A 23 28.02 17.45 6.77
N GLU A 24 28.47 17.57 5.53
CA GLU A 24 27.96 16.76 4.43
C GLU A 24 27.96 15.30 4.89
N VAL A 25 26.75 14.79 5.15
CA VAL A 25 26.51 13.36 5.08
C VAL A 25 26.64 13.02 3.60
N GLN A 26 27.86 12.69 3.17
CA GLN A 26 28.10 11.96 1.93
C GLN A 26 27.42 10.59 2.06
N LYS A 27 26.10 10.57 1.86
CA LYS A 27 25.33 9.34 1.73
C LYS A 27 25.51 8.88 0.28
N ASP A 28 26.66 8.25 0.05
CA ASP A 28 26.94 7.24 -0.96
C ASP A 28 26.01 7.25 -2.19
N ALA A 29 26.34 8.07 -3.18
CA ALA A 29 25.66 8.14 -4.48
C ALA A 29 25.76 6.82 -5.28
N SER A 30 26.52 5.82 -4.81
CA SER A 30 26.65 4.52 -5.48
C SER A 30 25.43 3.60 -5.29
N LYS A 31 24.53 3.90 -4.32
CA LYS A 31 23.36 3.06 -4.04
C LYS A 31 22.16 3.31 -4.98
N LEU A 32 22.25 4.27 -5.91
CA LEU A 32 21.15 4.67 -6.81
C LEU A 32 21.06 3.87 -8.12
N THR A 33 21.95 2.89 -8.34
CA THR A 33 22.05 2.15 -9.62
C THR A 33 21.67 0.67 -9.56
N GLU A 34 21.30 0.12 -8.41
CA GLU A 34 20.86 -1.28 -8.37
C GLU A 34 19.43 -1.41 -8.91
N ARG A 35 19.25 -2.24 -9.96
CA ARG A 35 17.93 -2.57 -10.50
C ARG A 35 17.07 -3.20 -9.40
N PRO A 36 15.76 -2.89 -9.34
CA PRO A 36 14.86 -3.54 -8.39
C PRO A 36 14.95 -5.05 -8.53
N LYS A 37 15.20 -5.74 -7.42
CA LYS A 37 15.15 -7.21 -7.35
C LYS A 37 13.70 -7.60 -7.10
N PHE A 38 13.24 -8.63 -7.78
CA PHE A 38 11.88 -9.16 -7.65
C PHE A 38 11.93 -10.59 -7.16
N HIS A 39 10.92 -11.00 -6.39
CA HIS A 39 10.76 -12.40 -6.03
C HIS A 39 10.61 -13.23 -7.31
N PRO A 40 11.21 -14.44 -7.37
CA PRO A 40 11.08 -15.30 -8.53
C PRO A 40 9.60 -15.59 -8.80
N THR A 41 9.20 -15.43 -10.06
CA THR A 41 7.87 -15.82 -10.51
C THR A 41 7.73 -17.33 -10.39
N TYR A 42 6.63 -17.77 -9.80
CA TYR A 42 6.26 -19.17 -9.61
C TYR A 42 5.61 -19.70 -10.91
N THR A 43 5.17 -20.95 -10.88
CA THR A 43 4.48 -21.54 -12.04
C THR A 43 3.20 -20.76 -12.30
N ASP A 44 2.98 -20.36 -13.55
CA ASP A 44 1.75 -19.67 -13.99
C ASP A 44 0.51 -20.60 -13.99
N GLU A 45 0.55 -21.69 -13.21
CA GLU A 45 -0.48 -22.69 -13.14
C GLU A 45 -1.61 -22.25 -12.20
N LEU A 46 -2.79 -22.09 -12.79
CA LEU A 46 -4.02 -21.79 -12.08
C LEU A 46 -4.75 -23.08 -11.67
N GLU A 47 -5.50 -23.01 -10.57
CA GLU A 47 -6.54 -24.00 -10.27
C GLU A 47 -7.61 -23.99 -11.37
N ASP A 48 -8.22 -25.13 -11.69
CA ASP A 48 -9.25 -25.21 -12.75
C ASP A 48 -10.58 -24.52 -12.37
N THR A 49 -10.74 -24.12 -11.10
CA THR A 49 -12.00 -23.60 -10.58
C THR A 49 -12.01 -22.07 -10.56
N VAL A 50 -12.89 -21.47 -11.37
CA VAL A 50 -13.21 -20.05 -11.28
C VAL A 50 -14.08 -19.79 -10.05
N ARG A 51 -13.71 -18.78 -9.26
CA ARG A 51 -14.39 -18.37 -8.03
C ARG A 51 -14.78 -16.90 -8.12
N THR A 52 -15.84 -16.53 -7.41
CA THR A 52 -16.18 -15.14 -7.12
C THR A 52 -16.07 -14.92 -5.63
N LEU A 53 -15.24 -13.97 -5.21
CA LEU A 53 -14.90 -13.69 -3.82
C LEU A 53 -15.16 -12.21 -3.52
N ASP A 54 -15.81 -11.94 -2.39
CA ASP A 54 -15.86 -10.60 -1.83
C ASP A 54 -14.70 -10.47 -0.85
N LEU A 55 -13.73 -9.64 -1.20
CA LEU A 55 -12.51 -9.45 -0.43
C LEU A 55 -12.48 -8.04 0.17
N SER A 56 -12.05 -7.96 1.43
CA SER A 56 -11.77 -6.70 2.11
C SER A 56 -10.28 -6.41 2.07
N TYR A 57 -9.94 -5.17 1.77
CA TYR A 57 -8.58 -4.67 1.90
C TYR A 57 -8.22 -4.46 3.38
N VAL A 58 -6.97 -4.76 3.72
CA VAL A 58 -6.37 -4.51 5.04
C VAL A 58 -5.07 -3.74 4.84
N ALA A 59 -5.00 -2.51 5.35
CA ALA A 59 -3.77 -1.74 5.33
C ALA A 59 -2.81 -2.25 6.41
N TRP A 60 -1.70 -2.84 5.98
CA TRP A 60 -0.62 -3.29 6.86
C TRP A 60 0.53 -2.26 6.90
N ALA A 61 1.32 -2.28 7.97
CA ALA A 61 2.61 -1.58 8.02
C ALA A 61 3.72 -2.32 7.25
N CYS A 62 3.42 -3.52 6.71
CA CYS A 62 4.31 -4.30 5.85
C CYS A 62 3.74 -4.47 4.44
N GLN A 63 4.59 -4.86 3.50
CA GLN A 63 4.17 -5.35 2.20
C GLN A 63 3.77 -6.84 2.33
N CYS A 64 2.80 -7.15 3.17
CA CYS A 64 2.29 -8.50 3.31
C CYS A 64 1.04 -8.69 2.44
N ALA A 65 0.55 -9.93 2.31
CA ALA A 65 -0.76 -10.19 1.73
C ALA A 65 -1.83 -9.35 2.44
N ASN A 66 -2.59 -8.57 1.68
CA ASN A 66 -3.42 -7.48 2.19
C ASN A 66 -4.92 -7.63 1.89
N TRP A 67 -5.35 -8.80 1.44
CA TRP A 67 -6.75 -9.11 1.19
C TRP A 67 -7.21 -10.28 2.04
N ILE A 68 -8.39 -10.15 2.64
CA ILE A 68 -9.07 -11.21 3.39
C ILE A 68 -10.49 -11.37 2.83
N LYS A 69 -11.20 -12.44 3.17
CA LYS A 69 -12.63 -12.48 2.83
C LYS A 69 -13.36 -11.38 3.61
N ALA A 70 -14.31 -10.71 2.98
CA ALA A 70 -15.07 -9.65 3.61
C ALA A 70 -15.78 -10.12 4.91
N SER A 71 -16.25 -11.38 4.93
CA SER A 71 -16.85 -12.00 6.12
C SER A 71 -15.90 -12.19 7.30
N GLU A 72 -14.59 -12.06 7.10
CA GLU A 72 -13.55 -12.23 8.13
C GLU A 72 -13.07 -10.88 8.67
N HIS A 73 -13.60 -9.75 8.18
CA HIS A 73 -13.13 -8.42 8.54
C HIS A 73 -13.31 -8.07 10.02
N GLU A 74 -14.44 -8.45 10.63
CA GLU A 74 -14.70 -8.17 12.06
C GLU A 74 -13.70 -8.89 12.98
N GLN A 75 -13.12 -10.00 12.53
CA GLN A 75 -12.11 -10.76 13.26
C GLN A 75 -10.73 -10.10 13.22
N TYR A 76 -10.60 -8.94 12.55
CA TYR A 76 -9.39 -8.12 12.54
C TYR A 76 -8.94 -7.72 13.96
N GLN A 77 -9.88 -7.51 14.88
CA GLN A 77 -9.55 -7.07 16.24
C GLN A 77 -9.21 -8.24 17.19
N GLU A 78 -9.55 -9.47 16.82
CA GLU A 78 -9.43 -10.65 17.67
C GLU A 78 -8.21 -11.51 17.26
N SER A 79 -7.01 -10.99 17.54
CA SER A 79 -5.75 -11.73 17.71
C SER A 79 -5.22 -12.64 16.56
N GLY A 80 -3.97 -12.37 16.15
CA GLY A 80 -2.97 -13.37 15.74
C GLY A 80 -3.05 -14.00 14.35
N GLY A 81 -4.23 -14.30 13.81
CA GLY A 81 -4.34 -15.21 12.65
C GLY A 81 -4.67 -14.59 11.29
N LEU A 82 -4.68 -13.26 11.18
CA LEU A 82 -5.15 -12.60 9.96
C LEU A 82 -4.11 -12.65 8.83
N ALA A 83 -2.83 -12.56 9.17
CA ALA A 83 -1.75 -12.67 8.20
C ALA A 83 -1.79 -14.04 7.46
N GLU A 84 -2.07 -15.13 8.18
CA GLU A 84 -2.17 -16.48 7.61
C GLU A 84 -3.38 -16.68 6.69
N ARG A 85 -4.46 -15.92 6.94
CA ARG A 85 -5.70 -15.93 6.16
C ARG A 85 -5.69 -14.93 5.01
N SER A 86 -4.71 -14.03 5.02
CA SER A 86 -4.56 -13.04 3.97
C SER A 86 -4.05 -13.67 2.69
N MET A 87 -4.44 -13.06 1.57
CA MET A 87 -4.01 -13.43 0.23
C MET A 87 -3.56 -12.19 -0.53
N PHE A 88 -2.74 -12.43 -1.55
CA PHE A 88 -2.47 -11.45 -2.56
C PHE A 88 -3.56 -11.51 -3.64
N VAL A 89 -3.77 -10.39 -4.32
CA VAL A 89 -4.56 -10.33 -5.55
C VAL A 89 -3.70 -9.76 -6.66
N GLU A 90 -3.90 -10.23 -7.88
CA GLU A 90 -3.27 -9.63 -9.05
C GLU A 90 -4.19 -9.67 -10.28
N PRO A 91 -4.11 -8.67 -11.17
CA PRO A 91 -4.92 -8.66 -12.37
C PRO A 91 -4.44 -9.70 -13.38
N ALA A 92 -5.37 -10.22 -14.18
CA ALA A 92 -5.04 -11.11 -15.29
C ALA A 92 -4.24 -10.40 -16.40
N ASP A 93 -4.45 -9.10 -16.59
CA ASP A 93 -3.76 -8.25 -17.54
C ASP A 93 -3.75 -6.79 -17.07
N SER A 94 -2.96 -5.93 -17.71
CA SER A 94 -2.77 -4.54 -17.29
C SER A 94 -4.01 -3.66 -17.39
N THR A 95 -5.03 -4.04 -18.17
CA THR A 95 -6.26 -3.25 -18.33
C THR A 95 -7.20 -3.38 -17.13
N LEU A 96 -6.97 -4.39 -16.28
CA LEU A 96 -7.76 -4.68 -15.08
C LEU A 96 -7.20 -4.00 -13.82
N THR A 97 -6.36 -2.98 -13.95
CA THR A 97 -5.79 -2.28 -12.80
C THR A 97 -6.90 -1.68 -11.91
N LEU A 98 -6.75 -1.82 -10.59
CA LEU A 98 -7.65 -1.20 -9.63
C LEU A 98 -7.50 0.32 -9.67
N ALA A 99 -8.60 1.04 -9.42
CA ALA A 99 -8.54 2.50 -9.33
C ALA A 99 -7.65 2.95 -8.16
N ASP A 100 -6.96 4.07 -8.32
CA ASP A 100 -6.10 4.68 -7.28
C ASP A 100 -6.88 5.07 -6.00
N THR A 101 -8.22 5.06 -6.06
CA THR A 101 -9.10 5.29 -4.91
C THR A 101 -9.24 4.06 -4.01
N ILE A 102 -8.65 2.92 -4.38
CA ILE A 102 -8.65 1.68 -3.59
C ILE A 102 -7.37 1.56 -2.77
N GLY A 103 -7.50 1.06 -1.55
CA GLY A 103 -6.38 0.81 -0.63
C GLY A 103 -6.64 1.28 0.80
N TYR A 104 -7.89 1.57 1.15
CA TYR A 104 -8.30 1.87 2.52
C TYR A 104 -8.72 0.60 3.23
N THR A 105 -8.33 0.43 4.50
CA THR A 105 -8.83 -0.68 5.31
C THR A 105 -10.35 -0.70 5.29
N GLY A 106 -10.93 -1.85 4.93
CA GLY A 106 -12.37 -2.01 4.80
C GLY A 106 -12.93 -1.72 3.40
N ASP A 107 -12.12 -1.31 2.41
CA ASP A 107 -12.55 -1.35 1.01
C ASP A 107 -12.96 -2.78 0.65
N VAL A 108 -14.18 -2.95 0.13
CA VAL A 108 -14.71 -4.27 -0.25
C VAL A 108 -14.85 -4.34 -1.76
N ILE A 109 -14.21 -5.34 -2.36
CA ILE A 109 -14.23 -5.58 -3.80
C ILE A 109 -14.63 -7.02 -4.07
N ARG A 110 -15.59 -7.19 -4.98
CA ARG A 110 -15.93 -8.48 -5.56
C ARG A 110 -14.98 -8.78 -6.70
N PHE A 111 -14.18 -9.83 -6.57
CA PHE A 111 -13.31 -10.33 -7.63
C PHE A 111 -13.85 -11.63 -8.21
N THR A 112 -13.72 -11.81 -9.53
CA THR A 112 -13.93 -13.10 -10.20
C THR A 112 -12.62 -13.53 -10.83
N GLY A 113 -12.20 -14.76 -10.59
CA GLY A 113 -10.86 -15.24 -10.97
C GLY A 113 -10.54 -16.64 -10.46
N GLN A 114 -9.26 -16.98 -10.45
CA GLN A 114 -8.74 -18.28 -10.03
C GLN A 114 -7.57 -18.09 -9.06
N PHE A 115 -7.37 -19.03 -8.15
CA PHE A 115 -6.13 -19.11 -7.40
C PHE A 115 -5.05 -19.75 -8.27
N TYR A 116 -3.81 -19.37 -8.02
CA TYR A 116 -2.70 -20.21 -8.42
C TYR A 116 -2.59 -21.44 -7.51
N LYS A 117 -2.08 -22.55 -8.06
CA LYS A 117 -1.98 -23.81 -7.32
C LYS A 117 -1.07 -23.71 -6.10
N GLU A 118 -0.01 -22.93 -6.20
CA GLU A 118 1.01 -22.78 -5.16
C GLU A 118 0.96 -21.41 -4.49
N LYS A 119 1.40 -21.36 -3.22
CA LYS A 119 1.61 -20.08 -2.52
C LYS A 119 2.80 -19.33 -3.12
N GLY A 120 2.69 -18.01 -3.23
CA GLY A 120 3.70 -17.16 -3.84
C GLY A 120 3.48 -15.68 -3.58
N TYR A 121 3.88 -14.87 -4.55
CA TYR A 121 3.75 -13.41 -4.59
C TYR A 121 3.15 -13.00 -5.93
N PRO A 122 2.51 -11.83 -6.09
CA PRO A 122 2.15 -11.31 -7.41
C PRO A 122 3.34 -11.26 -8.39
N LYS A 123 3.05 -11.20 -9.69
CA LYS A 123 4.07 -10.93 -10.71
C LYS A 123 4.74 -9.59 -10.43
N ASN A 124 6.06 -9.55 -10.59
CA ASN A 124 6.89 -8.37 -10.31
C ASN A 124 6.79 -7.86 -8.87
N TYR A 125 6.60 -8.75 -7.89
CA TYR A 125 6.60 -8.36 -6.48
C TYR A 125 8.03 -8.03 -6.00
N PRO A 126 8.28 -6.82 -5.48
CA PRO A 126 9.64 -6.37 -5.15
C PRO A 126 10.19 -7.12 -3.93
N VAL A 127 11.47 -7.46 -3.97
CA VAL A 127 12.19 -7.92 -2.78
C VAL A 127 12.49 -6.70 -1.91
N THR A 128 11.98 -6.72 -0.69
CA THR A 128 12.24 -5.67 0.32
C THR A 128 12.85 -6.27 1.58
N GLU A 129 13.38 -5.41 2.45
CA GLU A 129 14.00 -5.82 3.72
C GLU A 129 13.03 -6.58 4.63
N MET A 130 11.73 -6.33 4.49
CA MET A 130 10.68 -7.01 5.28
C MET A 130 10.45 -8.46 4.87
N ASN A 131 10.85 -8.85 3.65
CA ASN A 131 10.78 -10.22 3.11
C ASN A 131 9.51 -11.01 3.55
N PRO A 132 8.31 -10.59 3.12
CA PRO A 132 7.05 -11.14 3.58
C PRO A 132 6.91 -12.63 3.25
N GLU A 133 6.13 -13.36 4.04
CA GLU A 133 5.85 -14.76 3.77
C GLU A 133 5.01 -14.94 2.49
N LYS A 134 5.16 -16.11 1.85
CA LYS A 134 4.33 -16.50 0.70
C LYS A 134 2.89 -16.73 1.13
N ALA A 135 1.94 -16.25 0.34
CA ALA A 135 0.51 -16.42 0.57
C ALA A 135 -0.20 -16.98 -0.67
N LYS A 136 -1.50 -17.26 -0.56
CA LYS A 136 -2.31 -17.54 -1.75
C LYS A 136 -2.32 -16.30 -2.64
N VAL A 137 -2.31 -16.50 -3.94
CA VAL A 137 -2.43 -15.42 -4.93
C VAL A 137 -3.70 -15.65 -5.74
N PHE A 138 -4.61 -14.69 -5.73
CA PHE A 138 -5.84 -14.72 -6.50
C PHE A 138 -5.70 -13.86 -7.76
N ARG A 139 -5.66 -14.50 -8.93
CA ARG A 139 -5.60 -13.83 -10.23
C ARG A 139 -7.00 -13.53 -10.71
N TYR A 140 -7.39 -12.25 -10.74
CA TYR A 140 -8.74 -11.84 -11.15
C TYR A 140 -8.81 -11.45 -12.62
N THR A 141 -9.91 -11.82 -13.27
CA THR A 141 -10.27 -11.43 -14.65
C THR A 141 -11.39 -10.40 -14.69
N LYS A 142 -12.05 -10.16 -13.56
CA LYS A 142 -13.11 -9.16 -13.39
C LYS A 142 -13.15 -8.69 -11.95
N TYR A 143 -13.51 -7.44 -11.73
CA TYR A 143 -13.82 -6.94 -10.40
C TYR A 143 -15.02 -5.97 -10.41
N LYS A 144 -15.64 -5.80 -9.24
CA LYS A 144 -16.61 -4.75 -8.94
C LYS A 144 -16.32 -4.21 -7.54
N ILE A 145 -16.07 -2.92 -7.43
CA ILE A 145 -15.96 -2.25 -6.12
C ILE A 145 -17.36 -2.23 -5.50
N LEU A 146 -17.51 -2.79 -4.29
CA LEU A 146 -18.78 -2.85 -3.56
C LEU A 146 -18.88 -1.74 -2.50
N SER A 147 -17.77 -1.41 -1.87
CA SER A 147 -17.67 -0.34 -0.89
C SER A 147 -16.25 0.22 -0.88
N SER A 148 -16.11 1.53 -0.69
CA SER A 148 -14.80 2.14 -0.48
C SER A 148 -14.85 3.25 0.56
N GLY A 149 -13.79 3.34 1.36
CA GLY A 149 -13.54 4.43 2.31
C GLY A 149 -13.08 5.73 1.65
N TYR A 150 -12.87 5.76 0.33
CA TYR A 150 -12.46 6.98 -0.37
C TYR A 150 -13.58 8.03 -0.37
N VAL A 151 -13.24 9.24 0.10
CA VAL A 151 -14.18 10.37 0.11
C VAL A 151 -14.69 10.66 -1.31
N ASN A 152 -16.01 10.59 -1.48
CA ASN A 152 -16.73 10.74 -2.76
C ASN A 152 -16.76 9.50 -3.67
N PHE A 153 -16.52 8.29 -3.16
CA PHE A 153 -16.89 7.09 -3.93
C PHE A 153 -18.39 7.13 -4.26
N ARG A 154 -18.70 7.21 -5.56
CA ARG A 154 -20.04 7.06 -6.11
C ARG A 154 -19.99 5.84 -7.03
N GLU A 155 -20.80 4.82 -6.73
CA GLU A 155 -21.03 3.73 -7.69
C GLU A 155 -21.49 4.38 -9.00
N LYS A 156 -20.68 4.25 -10.05
CA LYS A 156 -21.05 4.66 -11.41
C LYS A 156 -21.68 3.49 -12.14
#